data_AF-A0A6A5ZV75-F1
#
_entry.id   AF-A0A6A5ZV75-F1
#
_cell.length_a   1.000
_cell.length_b   1.000
_cell.length_c   1.000
_cell.angle_alpha   90.00
_cell.angle_beta   90.00
_cell.angle_gamma   90.00
#
_symmetry.space_group_name_H-M   'P 1'
#
loop_
_entity.id
_entity.type
_entity.pdbx_description
1 polymer ?
#
loop_
_entity_poly.entity_id
_entity_poly.type
_entity_poly.pdbx_seq_one_letter_code
_entity_poly.pdbx_strand_id
1 'polypeptide(L)'
;MVAETYRGAAALAQSKYASPMFKARLASSPAPTPAPADTALATKDQIAAANTETAMKPVQDFNPDAQLAMAQAENLKTQVGAHSTKVDKAFSHATTNTRTLLTRIRDSLGKDSEAVKATEELWNELEKLFEIAKASKSAVPEFLEQQKDHMSLYHSSVVNEAIRDSQEELNLQHKKVNLQHSLILEHQQAFLNYKETTEPKLKERTELQERVSRLTLDKGLLKTELDNQAKASETLRTDSAEAKKTTDELRSEIDSLLSSKKRLESDNKALQEAVSKVQERLTTEQQASTDRYDQEVRRLNDQLNKGAQKIAGLDSLIKTLQTKAKQYDALKQEYDTQQMKAKNQGSEFANLREENLSFAKQIVSLKAESSGLSTTRNALQEEVVTLKSNIAANVEKAHNAEAQVKTLNAKVKKLEIANDDLETENNELVGKEAELKKLTKVLDLLKGENSKLSATIIDLQKASKTSNASDADLVYANVEIKRCQDQLRHAEERAEKSREELQQWTTLANRSYNEYQDVLVKLKAAEGKVAGVGEKDREIAKLKQELQAAKTSSQTNGVSGTSSGDAAYWKAKYEALVAQY
;
A
#
# COMPACT_ATOMS: atom_id res chain seq x y z
N MET A 1 -55.57 19.62 15.05
CA MET A 1 -56.63 18.67 15.41
C MET A 1 -56.71 18.62 16.93
N VAL A 2 -57.94 18.78 17.47
CA VAL A 2 -58.38 18.64 18.88
C VAL A 2 -57.89 19.75 19.84
N ALA A 3 -58.70 20.43 20.67
CA ALA A 3 -60.14 20.62 20.77
C ALA A 3 -60.42 21.89 21.61
N GLU A 4 -61.58 22.49 21.35
CA GLU A 4 -62.14 23.66 22.03
C GLU A 4 -62.45 23.40 23.52
N THR A 5 -62.46 24.47 24.31
CA THR A 5 -63.41 24.56 25.42
C THR A 5 -64.00 25.96 25.52
N TYR A 6 -65.31 25.97 25.30
CA TYR A 6 -66.26 27.06 25.26
C TYR A 6 -66.62 27.59 26.66
N ARG A 7 -66.81 28.91 26.78
CA ARG A 7 -67.73 29.55 27.74
C ARG A 7 -68.17 30.91 27.19
N GLY A 8 -69.39 30.99 26.65
CA GLY A 8 -70.15 32.24 26.59
C GLY A 8 -70.67 32.62 27.99
N ALA A 9 -71.53 33.61 28.20
CA ALA A 9 -71.90 34.82 27.45
C ALA A 9 -72.53 35.76 28.50
N ALA A 10 -72.12 37.03 28.59
CA ALA A 10 -72.83 38.11 29.28
C ALA A 10 -72.05 39.41 29.09
N ALA A 11 -72.62 40.60 28.91
CA ALA A 11 -73.93 41.04 28.47
C ALA A 11 -73.72 42.49 28.00
N LEU A 12 -74.59 42.98 27.14
CA LEU A 12 -74.68 44.38 26.71
C LEU A 12 -74.80 45.34 27.90
N ALA A 13 -73.89 46.32 27.97
CA ALA A 13 -73.96 47.53 28.79
C ALA A 13 -72.78 48.42 28.35
N GLN A 14 -72.84 49.68 27.90
CA GLN A 14 -73.80 50.78 27.93
C GLN A 14 -73.37 51.75 26.79
N SER A 15 -74.20 52.05 25.80
CA SER A 15 -75.11 53.21 25.68
C SER A 15 -74.56 54.57 26.15
N LYS A 16 -74.60 55.54 25.22
CA LYS A 16 -74.00 56.90 25.27
C LYS A 16 -74.90 58.01 25.83
N TYR A 17 -76.10 57.73 26.34
CA TYR A 17 -77.01 58.78 26.83
C TYR A 17 -77.88 58.27 27.98
N ALA A 18 -77.58 58.66 29.23
CA ALA A 18 -78.55 58.77 30.34
C ALA A 18 -77.88 59.36 31.61
N SER A 19 -78.37 60.52 32.03
CA SER A 19 -78.56 60.88 33.45
C SER A 19 -79.89 60.22 33.91
N PRO A 20 -80.24 59.96 35.21
CA PRO A 20 -79.96 60.81 36.38
C PRO A 20 -79.87 60.12 37.79
N MET A 21 -79.64 60.96 38.81
CA MET A 21 -80.16 60.93 40.21
C MET A 21 -79.74 59.86 41.26
N PHE A 22 -79.09 60.37 42.32
CA PHE A 22 -79.35 60.24 43.78
C PHE A 22 -79.56 58.88 44.49
N LYS A 23 -78.63 58.56 45.41
CA LYS A 23 -78.77 58.27 46.88
C LYS A 23 -77.52 57.52 47.38
N ALA A 24 -76.62 58.08 48.20
CA ALA A 24 -76.68 58.39 49.64
C ALA A 24 -76.38 57.21 50.60
N ARG A 25 -75.21 57.26 51.29
CA ARG A 25 -74.97 57.02 52.75
C ARG A 25 -73.45 57.07 53.03
N LEU A 26 -72.94 58.04 53.82
CA LEU A 26 -72.72 58.04 55.30
C LEU A 26 -71.64 57.02 55.74
N ALA A 27 -70.58 57.31 56.52
CA ALA A 27 -70.17 58.37 57.46
C ALA A 27 -68.60 58.40 57.48
N SER A 28 -67.84 59.35 58.04
CA SER A 28 -67.86 59.88 59.42
C SER A 28 -67.02 61.17 59.57
N SER A 29 -67.45 62.02 60.50
CA SER A 29 -66.89 63.31 60.98
C SER A 29 -65.55 63.14 61.74
N PRO A 30 -64.79 64.22 62.05
CA PRO A 30 -65.13 65.07 63.20
C PRO A 30 -65.00 66.62 63.02
N ALA A 31 -65.87 67.31 63.77
CA ALA A 31 -65.75 68.59 64.50
C ALA A 31 -65.54 69.95 63.77
N PRO A 32 -66.43 70.96 64.05
CA PRO A 32 -66.29 72.36 63.65
C PRO A 32 -65.76 73.26 64.79
N THR A 33 -65.16 74.40 64.45
CA THR A 33 -64.86 75.50 65.38
C THR A 33 -65.39 76.84 64.81
N PRO A 34 -65.99 77.73 65.64
CA PRO A 34 -66.67 78.95 65.20
C PRO A 34 -65.92 80.26 65.53
N ALA A 35 -66.29 81.34 64.81
CA ALA A 35 -66.17 82.78 65.14
C ALA A 35 -64.74 83.38 65.27
N PRO A 36 -64.52 84.71 65.12
CA PRO A 36 -65.29 85.87 65.64
C PRO A 36 -65.98 86.69 64.51
N ALA A 37 -67.17 87.27 64.67
CA ALA A 37 -67.60 88.34 65.58
C ALA A 37 -66.83 89.66 65.37
N ASP A 38 -67.37 90.54 64.50
CA ASP A 38 -67.30 92.00 64.69
C ASP A 38 -68.64 92.62 64.27
N THR A 39 -69.33 93.09 65.31
CA THR A 39 -70.21 94.28 65.43
C THR A 39 -70.37 95.15 64.17
N ALA A 40 -71.54 95.63 63.75
CA ALA A 40 -72.71 96.14 64.49
C ALA A 40 -73.98 95.97 63.61
N LEU A 41 -75.08 95.38 64.07
CA LEU A 41 -76.12 95.94 64.95
C LEU A 41 -76.51 97.40 64.68
N ALA A 42 -77.65 97.50 63.98
CA ALA A 42 -78.80 98.34 64.31
C ALA A 42 -78.63 99.86 64.39
N THR A 43 -79.33 100.56 63.49
CA THR A 43 -80.30 101.58 63.92
C THR A 43 -81.49 101.58 62.96
N LYS A 44 -82.51 100.83 63.36
CA LYS A 44 -83.91 100.95 62.91
C LYS A 44 -84.61 102.08 63.71
N ASP A 45 -83.84 103.09 64.14
CA ASP A 45 -84.22 104.18 65.06
C ASP A 45 -84.08 105.58 64.44
N GLN A 46 -84.04 105.69 63.10
CA GLN A 46 -84.09 107.00 62.41
C GLN A 46 -85.28 107.14 61.44
N ILE A 47 -86.28 106.26 61.54
CA ILE A 47 -87.58 106.40 60.84
C ILE A 47 -88.75 106.29 61.85
N ALA A 48 -88.51 106.73 63.11
CA ALA A 48 -89.53 106.73 64.18
C ALA A 48 -89.50 108.02 65.04
N ALA A 49 -89.03 109.14 64.49
CA ALA A 49 -89.04 110.45 65.16
C ALA A 49 -89.43 111.58 64.18
N ALA A 50 -90.60 111.44 63.53
CA ALA A 50 -91.33 112.55 62.90
C ALA A 50 -92.85 112.37 62.99
N ASN A 51 -93.31 111.54 63.95
CA ASN A 51 -94.70 111.45 64.39
C ASN A 51 -94.78 111.91 65.86
N THR A 52 -94.65 113.22 66.04
CA THR A 52 -95.16 113.97 67.19
C THR A 52 -96.08 115.00 66.54
N GLU A 53 -97.38 114.76 66.41
CA GLU A 53 -98.34 114.86 67.52
C GLU A 53 -97.93 115.94 68.53
N THR A 54 -97.98 117.18 68.07
CA THR A 54 -98.36 118.33 68.89
C THR A 54 -99.75 118.72 68.38
N ALA A 55 -100.80 118.04 68.83
CA ALA A 55 -101.56 118.42 70.02
C ALA A 55 -101.92 119.90 69.98
N MET A 56 -103.05 120.17 69.32
CA MET A 56 -103.86 121.37 69.51
C MET A 56 -103.91 121.74 70.99
N LYS A 57 -103.33 122.89 71.35
CA LYS A 57 -103.64 123.61 72.58
C LYS A 57 -104.60 124.75 72.22
N PRO A 58 -105.85 124.77 72.70
CA PRO A 58 -106.68 125.97 72.65
C PRO A 58 -106.31 126.80 73.87
N VAL A 59 -105.28 127.63 73.74
CA VAL A 59 -105.00 128.66 74.74
C VAL A 59 -105.26 129.98 74.03
N GLN A 60 -106.47 130.50 74.21
CA GLN A 60 -106.82 131.88 73.91
C GLN A 60 -106.06 132.80 74.87
N ASP A 61 -104.74 132.87 74.72
CA ASP A 61 -103.96 133.97 75.25
C ASP A 61 -104.04 135.08 74.19
N PHE A 62 -105.15 135.82 74.20
CA PHE A 62 -105.25 137.02 73.40
C PHE A 62 -104.05 137.94 73.72
N ASN A 63 -103.45 138.56 72.70
CA ASN A 63 -102.41 139.57 72.87
C ASN A 63 -102.78 140.56 74.01
N PRO A 64 -101.85 140.96 74.91
CA PRO A 64 -102.11 141.93 75.98
C PRO A 64 -102.91 143.15 75.54
N ASP A 65 -102.73 143.63 74.31
CA ASP A 65 -103.50 144.76 73.76
C ASP A 65 -104.97 144.41 73.47
N ALA A 66 -105.26 143.19 73.00
CA ALA A 66 -106.63 142.69 72.84
C ALA A 66 -107.30 142.41 74.20
N GLN A 67 -106.54 141.93 75.18
CA GLN A 67 -107.02 141.81 76.56
C GLN A 67 -107.33 143.17 77.18
N LEU A 68 -106.49 144.18 76.93
CA LEU A 68 -106.72 145.55 77.38
C LEU A 68 -107.98 146.14 76.75
N ALA A 69 -108.18 145.96 75.45
CA ALA A 69 -109.39 146.42 74.76
C ALA A 69 -110.66 145.72 75.31
N MET A 70 -110.60 144.43 75.62
CA MET A 70 -111.70 143.70 76.27
C MET A 70 -111.99 144.22 77.68
N ALA A 71 -110.96 144.47 78.49
CA ALA A 71 -111.10 145.03 79.83
C ALA A 71 -111.68 146.46 79.81
N GLN A 72 -111.26 147.28 78.86
CA GLN A 72 -111.79 148.64 78.68
C GLN A 72 -113.25 148.63 78.19
N ALA A 73 -113.65 147.67 77.34
CA ALA A 73 -115.04 147.51 76.92
C ALA A 73 -115.97 147.14 78.09
N GLU A 74 -115.53 146.30 79.02
CA GLU A 74 -116.27 145.97 80.26
C GLU A 74 -116.46 147.21 81.14
N ASN A 75 -115.43 148.04 81.29
CA ASN A 75 -115.49 149.29 82.05
C ASN A 75 -116.47 150.31 81.43
N LEU A 76 -116.49 150.44 80.09
CA LEU A 76 -117.47 151.27 79.38
C LEU A 76 -118.91 150.81 79.66
N LYS A 77 -119.14 149.50 79.64
CA LYS A 77 -120.46 148.91 79.92
C LYS A 77 -120.96 149.27 81.33
N THR A 78 -120.06 149.29 82.31
CA THR A 78 -120.40 149.71 83.68
C THR A 78 -120.76 151.19 83.76
N GLN A 79 -120.01 152.05 83.06
CA GLN A 79 -120.28 153.50 83.02
C GLN A 79 -121.64 153.83 82.38
N VAL A 80 -121.99 153.17 81.27
CA VAL A 80 -123.32 153.33 80.64
C VAL A 80 -124.44 152.92 81.58
N GLY A 81 -124.28 151.79 82.29
CA GLY A 81 -125.26 151.32 83.27
C GLY A 81 -125.50 152.34 84.39
N ALA A 82 -124.44 152.97 84.89
CA ALA A 82 -124.52 153.99 85.94
C ALA A 82 -125.19 155.30 85.46
N HIS A 83 -124.93 155.72 84.22
CA HIS A 83 -125.58 156.90 83.65
C HIS A 83 -127.07 156.67 83.35
N SER A 84 -127.44 155.51 82.80
CA SER A 84 -128.85 155.16 82.55
C SER A 84 -129.66 155.15 83.83
N THR A 85 -129.16 154.52 84.90
CA THR A 85 -129.88 154.46 86.19
C THR A 85 -130.05 155.84 86.85
N LYS A 86 -129.10 156.76 86.66
CA LYS A 86 -129.24 158.15 87.15
C LYS A 86 -130.33 158.90 86.40
N VAL A 87 -130.39 158.78 85.07
CA VAL A 87 -131.41 159.43 84.24
C VAL A 87 -132.80 158.87 84.56
N ASP A 88 -132.94 157.54 84.66
CA ASP A 88 -134.22 156.89 84.96
C ASP A 88 -134.77 157.27 86.34
N LYS A 89 -133.91 157.31 87.37
CA LYS A 89 -134.31 157.77 88.71
C LYS A 89 -134.76 159.23 88.71
N ALA A 90 -134.03 160.10 88.03
CA ALA A 90 -134.37 161.52 87.97
C ALA A 90 -135.70 161.77 87.23
N PHE A 91 -135.91 161.11 86.09
CA PHE A 91 -137.17 161.18 85.35
C PHE A 91 -138.35 160.66 86.17
N SER A 92 -138.18 159.53 86.87
CA SER A 92 -139.23 158.95 87.72
C SER A 92 -139.61 159.88 88.88
N HIS A 93 -138.62 160.49 89.55
CA HIS A 93 -138.86 161.44 90.65
C HIS A 93 -139.57 162.70 90.16
N ALA A 94 -139.10 163.30 89.08
CA ALA A 94 -139.70 164.51 88.51
C ALA A 94 -141.14 164.24 88.03
N THR A 95 -141.38 163.15 87.31
CA THR A 95 -142.73 162.81 86.79
C THR A 95 -143.74 162.59 87.92
N THR A 96 -143.30 161.97 89.02
CA THR A 96 -144.16 161.73 90.19
C THR A 96 -144.53 163.05 90.87
N ASN A 97 -143.55 163.91 91.13
CA ASN A 97 -143.77 165.22 91.75
C ASN A 97 -144.62 166.16 90.89
N THR A 98 -144.39 166.21 89.58
CA THR A 98 -145.20 167.04 88.66
C THR A 98 -146.67 166.58 88.68
N ARG A 99 -146.93 165.27 88.79
CA ARG A 99 -148.28 164.72 88.96
C ARG A 99 -148.93 165.14 90.28
N THR A 100 -148.18 165.11 91.37
CA THR A 100 -148.66 165.54 92.70
C THR A 100 -148.95 167.05 92.71
N LEU A 101 -148.10 167.85 92.09
CA LEU A 101 -148.28 169.30 91.96
C LEU A 101 -149.46 169.67 91.06
N LEU A 102 -149.65 169.00 89.92
CA LEU A 102 -150.84 169.18 89.08
C LEU A 102 -152.14 168.82 89.82
N THR A 103 -152.09 167.81 90.70
CA THR A 103 -153.23 167.42 91.54
C THR A 103 -153.55 168.50 92.57
N ARG A 104 -152.53 169.09 93.22
CA ARG A 104 -152.69 170.24 94.13
C ARG A 104 -153.24 171.48 93.43
N ILE A 105 -152.75 171.79 92.23
CA ILE A 105 -153.28 172.89 91.42
C ILE A 105 -154.76 172.66 91.13
N ARG A 106 -155.16 171.42 90.79
CA ARG A 106 -156.57 171.06 90.52
C ARG A 106 -157.46 171.21 91.75
N ASP A 107 -156.99 170.85 92.93
CA ASP A 107 -157.80 170.90 94.16
C ASP A 107 -157.88 172.32 94.78
N SER A 108 -156.96 173.22 94.42
CA SER A 108 -156.89 174.60 94.94
C SER A 108 -157.79 175.63 94.23
N LEU A 109 -158.55 175.24 93.20
CA LEU A 109 -159.51 176.12 92.51
C LEU A 109 -160.84 176.19 93.27
N GLY A 110 -160.83 176.89 94.41
CA GLY A 110 -162.02 177.10 95.25
C GLY A 110 -161.76 177.96 96.50
N LYS A 111 -161.48 179.26 96.29
CA LYS A 111 -161.32 180.38 97.25
C LYS A 111 -159.99 180.49 98.03
N ASP A 112 -159.20 181.45 97.51
CA ASP A 112 -158.08 182.26 98.02
C ASP A 112 -156.64 181.71 98.24
N SER A 113 -155.71 182.45 97.61
CA SER A 113 -154.26 182.64 97.83
C SER A 113 -153.23 181.48 97.76
N GLU A 114 -153.61 180.20 97.70
CA GLU A 114 -152.61 179.08 97.64
C GLU A 114 -152.15 178.67 96.23
N ALA A 115 -152.84 179.09 95.17
CA ALA A 115 -152.56 178.64 93.79
C ALA A 115 -151.22 179.14 93.20
N VAL A 116 -150.64 180.22 93.72
CA VAL A 116 -149.41 180.82 93.17
C VAL A 116 -148.16 179.98 93.51
N LYS A 117 -148.06 179.45 94.74
CA LYS A 117 -146.90 178.64 95.19
C LYS A 117 -146.75 177.32 94.44
N ALA A 118 -147.85 176.68 94.09
CA ALA A 118 -147.81 175.40 93.37
C ALA A 118 -147.25 175.54 91.94
N THR A 119 -147.37 176.73 91.35
CA THR A 119 -146.85 177.02 90.00
C THR A 119 -145.33 177.24 90.01
N GLU A 120 -144.79 177.91 91.03
CA GLU A 120 -143.34 178.11 91.19
C GLU A 120 -142.61 176.80 91.50
N GLU A 121 -143.21 175.91 92.30
CA GLU A 121 -142.66 174.58 92.57
C GLU A 121 -142.62 173.70 91.30
N LEU A 122 -143.60 173.83 90.40
CA LEU A 122 -143.63 173.10 89.14
C LEU A 122 -142.54 173.57 88.16
N TRP A 123 -142.24 174.88 88.17
CA TRP A 123 -141.21 175.47 87.31
C TRP A 123 -139.80 175.02 87.71
N ASN A 124 -139.47 175.05 89.01
CA ASN A 124 -138.17 174.60 89.50
C ASN A 124 -137.86 173.13 89.17
N GLU A 125 -138.89 172.28 89.14
CA GLU A 125 -138.68 170.86 88.84
C GLU A 125 -138.54 170.57 87.34
N LEU A 126 -139.14 171.40 86.48
CA LEU A 126 -138.87 171.41 85.03
C LEU A 126 -137.44 171.85 84.72
N GLU A 127 -136.91 172.85 85.44
CA GLU A 127 -135.54 173.34 85.30
C GLU A 127 -134.51 172.25 85.64
N LYS A 128 -134.74 171.48 86.72
CA LYS A 128 -133.90 170.32 87.06
C LYS A 128 -133.92 169.23 86.00
N LEU A 129 -135.08 168.97 85.40
CA LEU A 129 -135.21 168.00 84.31
C LEU A 129 -134.38 168.41 83.08
N PHE A 130 -134.33 169.71 82.80
CA PHE A 130 -133.59 170.25 81.68
C PHE A 130 -132.07 170.15 81.85
N GLU A 131 -131.55 170.42 83.05
CA GLU A 131 -130.11 170.27 83.33
C GLU A 131 -129.64 168.80 83.24
N ILE A 132 -130.50 167.86 83.65
CA ILE A 132 -130.18 166.42 83.53
C ILE A 132 -130.16 165.98 82.06
N ALA A 133 -131.10 166.47 81.24
CA ALA A 133 -131.10 166.22 79.80
C ALA A 133 -129.86 166.82 79.11
N LYS A 134 -129.41 168.00 79.56
CA LYS A 134 -128.20 168.66 79.04
C LYS A 134 -126.93 167.87 79.37
N ALA A 135 -126.82 167.34 80.60
CA ALA A 135 -125.71 166.47 80.99
C ALA A 135 -125.68 165.14 80.20
N SER A 136 -126.85 164.57 79.87
CA SER A 136 -126.92 163.39 79.01
C SER A 136 -126.49 163.69 77.57
N LYS A 137 -126.77 164.88 77.05
CA LYS A 137 -126.40 165.28 75.68
C LYS A 137 -124.89 165.42 75.49
N SER A 138 -124.14 165.83 76.52
CA SER A 138 -122.68 165.95 76.43
C SER A 138 -121.94 164.61 76.54
N ALA A 139 -122.50 163.59 77.20
CA ALA A 139 -121.81 162.32 77.46
C ALA A 139 -121.87 161.31 76.28
N VAL A 140 -122.88 161.40 75.42
CA VAL A 140 -123.08 160.43 74.32
C VAL A 140 -121.97 160.48 73.25
N PRO A 141 -121.50 161.65 72.78
CA PRO A 141 -120.44 161.71 71.77
C PRO A 141 -119.11 161.12 72.28
N GLU A 142 -118.74 161.43 73.53
CA GLU A 142 -117.49 160.98 74.15
C GLU A 142 -117.44 159.44 74.28
N PHE A 143 -118.59 158.82 74.57
CA PHE A 143 -118.73 157.37 74.61
C PHE A 143 -118.52 156.69 73.24
N LEU A 144 -119.07 157.25 72.16
CA LEU A 144 -118.94 156.67 70.82
C LEU A 144 -117.50 156.74 70.30
N GLU A 145 -116.76 157.78 70.68
CA GLU A 145 -115.34 157.93 70.31
C GLU A 145 -114.47 156.89 71.03
N GLN A 146 -114.70 156.66 72.33
CA GLN A 146 -114.04 155.58 73.07
C GLN A 146 -114.33 154.19 72.50
N GLN A 147 -115.57 153.92 72.09
CA GLN A 147 -115.91 152.63 71.47
C GLN A 147 -115.18 152.41 70.14
N LYS A 148 -115.03 153.48 69.35
CA LYS A 148 -114.30 153.43 68.07
C LYS A 148 -112.82 153.13 68.28
N ASP A 149 -112.18 153.79 69.25
CA ASP A 149 -110.77 153.59 69.55
C ASP A 149 -110.48 152.16 70.04
N HIS A 150 -111.35 151.60 70.89
CA HIS A 150 -111.20 150.22 71.36
C HIS A 150 -111.38 149.19 70.23
N MET A 151 -112.34 149.41 69.33
CA MET A 151 -112.55 148.55 68.16
C MET A 151 -111.36 148.61 67.19
N SER A 152 -110.76 149.79 67.00
CA SER A 152 -109.57 149.97 66.19
C SER A 152 -108.38 149.20 66.76
N LEU A 153 -108.15 149.29 68.07
CA LEU A 153 -107.08 148.53 68.76
C LEU A 153 -107.26 147.03 68.59
N TYR A 154 -108.48 146.51 68.78
CA TYR A 154 -108.78 145.10 68.59
C TYR A 154 -108.49 144.63 67.15
N HIS A 155 -108.93 145.39 66.14
CA HIS A 155 -108.71 145.02 64.74
C HIS A 155 -107.23 145.06 64.36
N SER A 156 -106.50 146.10 64.76
CA SER A 156 -105.06 146.18 64.51
C SER A 156 -104.29 145.05 65.19
N SER A 157 -104.66 144.64 66.41
CA SER A 157 -104.03 143.51 67.10
C SER A 157 -104.27 142.20 66.34
N VAL A 158 -105.52 141.88 66.00
CA VAL A 158 -105.87 140.61 65.34
C VAL A 158 -105.25 140.52 63.94
N VAL A 159 -105.20 141.61 63.18
CA VAL A 159 -104.58 141.63 61.85
C VAL A 159 -103.07 141.44 61.93
N ASN A 160 -102.40 142.10 62.88
CA ASN A 160 -100.95 141.93 63.06
C ASN A 160 -100.59 140.52 63.50
N GLU A 161 -101.42 139.88 64.33
CA GLU A 161 -101.24 138.49 64.74
C GLU A 161 -101.41 137.53 63.55
N ALA A 162 -102.45 137.71 62.73
CA ALA A 162 -102.65 136.92 61.51
C ALA A 162 -101.51 137.08 60.48
N ILE A 163 -100.93 138.28 60.37
CA ILE A 163 -99.74 138.52 59.54
C ILE A 163 -98.52 137.78 60.11
N ARG A 164 -98.32 137.83 61.44
CA ARG A 164 -97.21 137.13 62.09
C ARG A 164 -97.31 135.62 61.86
N ASP A 165 -98.49 135.04 62.07
CA ASP A 165 -98.72 133.60 61.88
C ASP A 165 -98.51 133.18 60.41
N SER A 166 -99.00 133.99 59.47
CA SER A 166 -98.79 133.73 58.03
C SER A 166 -97.30 133.80 57.66
N GLN A 167 -96.55 134.74 58.25
CA GLN A 167 -95.11 134.88 58.03
C GLN A 167 -94.33 133.71 58.65
N GLU A 168 -94.73 133.24 59.83
CA GLU A 168 -94.16 132.07 60.51
C GLU A 168 -94.40 130.79 59.69
N GLU A 169 -95.62 130.59 59.17
CA GLU A 169 -95.96 129.46 58.31
C GLU A 169 -95.17 129.50 56.99
N LEU A 170 -95.05 130.67 56.36
CA LEU A 170 -94.24 130.83 55.15
C LEU A 170 -92.78 130.47 55.40
N ASN A 171 -92.21 130.95 56.51
CA ASN A 171 -90.85 130.60 56.92
C ASN A 171 -90.70 129.09 57.17
N LEU A 172 -91.72 128.44 57.73
CA LEU A 172 -91.73 126.99 57.95
C LEU A 172 -91.74 126.23 56.62
N GLN A 173 -92.56 126.65 55.64
CA GLN A 173 -92.59 126.05 54.31
C GLN A 173 -91.26 126.23 53.57
N HIS A 174 -90.65 127.42 53.64
CA HIS A 174 -89.32 127.64 53.08
C HIS A 174 -88.26 126.73 53.70
N LYS A 175 -88.27 126.56 55.03
CA LYS A 175 -87.39 125.61 55.72
C LYS A 175 -87.64 124.17 55.26
N LYS A 176 -88.91 123.77 55.09
CA LYS A 176 -89.28 122.43 54.62
C LYS A 176 -88.79 122.17 53.20
N VAL A 177 -88.97 123.11 52.28
CA VAL A 177 -88.48 123.01 50.90
C VAL A 177 -86.95 122.93 50.89
N ASN A 178 -86.26 123.76 51.67
CA ASN A 178 -84.80 123.70 51.77
C ASN A 178 -84.33 122.36 52.33
N LEU A 179 -84.97 121.82 53.38
CA LEU A 179 -84.67 120.49 53.91
C LEU A 179 -84.88 119.39 52.86
N GLN A 180 -86.00 119.43 52.12
CA GLN A 180 -86.27 118.47 51.06
C GLN A 180 -85.24 118.58 49.93
N HIS A 181 -84.87 119.80 49.54
CA HIS A 181 -83.85 120.01 48.52
C HIS A 181 -82.47 119.51 48.98
N SER A 182 -82.06 119.81 50.21
CA SER A 182 -80.84 119.28 50.81
C SER A 182 -80.84 117.75 50.86
N LEU A 183 -81.96 117.12 51.23
CA LEU A 183 -82.07 115.67 51.27
C LEU A 183 -81.98 115.03 49.88
N ILE A 184 -82.59 115.65 48.86
CA ILE A 184 -82.48 115.18 47.47
C ILE A 184 -81.03 115.25 46.99
N LEU A 185 -80.33 116.36 47.27
CA LEU A 185 -78.92 116.50 46.92
C LEU A 185 -78.04 115.49 47.65
N GLU A 186 -78.31 115.25 48.94
CA GLU A 186 -77.60 114.24 49.73
C GLU A 186 -77.83 112.83 49.16
N HIS A 187 -79.06 112.47 48.79
CA HIS A 187 -79.36 111.19 48.15
C HIS A 187 -78.72 111.05 46.77
N GLN A 188 -78.70 112.11 45.96
CA GLN A 188 -78.00 112.12 44.68
C GLN A 188 -76.51 111.90 44.87
N GLN A 189 -75.89 112.59 45.85
CA GLN A 189 -74.49 112.41 46.17
C GLN A 189 -74.21 111.00 46.71
N ALA A 190 -75.08 110.46 47.57
CA ALA A 190 -74.97 109.09 48.06
C ALA A 190 -75.06 108.06 46.94
N PHE A 191 -75.94 108.27 45.95
CA PHE A 191 -76.05 107.41 44.78
C PHE A 191 -74.83 107.52 43.86
N LEU A 192 -74.30 108.73 43.65
CA LEU A 192 -73.06 108.93 42.89
C LEU A 192 -71.88 108.26 43.59
N ASN A 193 -71.72 108.45 44.90
CA ASN A 193 -70.69 107.79 45.71
C ASN A 193 -70.85 106.27 45.68
N TYR A 194 -72.09 105.76 45.76
CA TYR A 194 -72.36 104.33 45.64
C TYR A 194 -71.98 103.83 44.24
N LYS A 195 -72.31 104.55 43.17
CA LYS A 195 -71.93 104.19 41.81
C LYS A 195 -70.41 104.22 41.62
N GLU A 196 -69.73 105.28 42.06
CA GLU A 196 -68.27 105.40 42.01
C GLU A 196 -67.56 104.29 42.78
N THR A 197 -68.15 103.81 43.89
CA THR A 197 -67.56 102.72 44.67
C THR A 197 -67.93 101.32 44.16
N THR A 198 -69.08 101.15 43.50
CA THR A 198 -69.56 99.82 43.06
C THR A 198 -69.23 99.49 41.61
N GLU A 199 -69.22 100.47 40.71
CA GLU A 199 -68.85 100.26 39.31
C GLU A 199 -67.43 99.70 39.12
N PRO A 200 -66.37 100.22 39.78
CA PRO A 200 -65.04 99.63 39.67
C PRO A 200 -64.99 98.22 40.28
N LYS A 201 -65.69 97.96 41.39
CA LYS A 201 -65.79 96.61 41.98
C LYS A 201 -66.50 95.63 41.05
N LEU A 202 -67.51 96.08 40.30
CA LEU A 202 -68.20 95.25 39.32
C LEU A 202 -67.28 94.91 38.15
N LYS A 203 -66.52 95.89 37.65
CA LYS A 203 -65.50 95.69 36.59
C LYS A 203 -64.40 94.73 37.05
N GLU A 204 -63.88 94.93 38.26
CA GLU A 204 -62.90 94.03 38.87
C GLU A 204 -63.46 92.60 39.00
N ARG A 205 -64.72 92.44 39.42
CA ARG A 205 -65.37 91.13 39.50
C ARG A 205 -65.48 90.47 38.13
N THR A 206 -65.82 91.21 37.08
CA THR A 206 -65.87 90.67 35.72
C THR A 206 -64.49 90.26 35.21
N GLU A 207 -63.46 91.08 35.45
CA GLU A 207 -62.08 90.76 35.08
C GLU A 207 -61.56 89.52 35.84
N LEU A 208 -61.86 89.42 37.14
CA LEU A 208 -61.54 88.24 37.94
C LEU A 208 -62.28 87.00 37.44
N GLN A 209 -63.54 87.11 37.03
CA GLN A 209 -64.30 86.00 36.46
C GLN A 209 -63.70 85.54 35.12
N GLU A 210 -63.30 86.46 34.25
CA GLU A 210 -62.59 86.15 33.01
C GLU A 210 -61.25 85.48 33.31
N ARG A 211 -60.48 86.01 34.27
CA ARG A 211 -59.21 85.43 34.70
C ARG A 211 -59.39 84.02 35.25
N VAL A 212 -60.41 83.77 36.08
CA VAL A 212 -60.74 82.43 36.59
C VAL A 212 -61.13 81.50 35.45
N SER A 213 -61.89 81.97 34.47
CA SER A 213 -62.27 81.17 33.29
C SER A 213 -61.04 80.79 32.45
N ARG A 214 -60.15 81.75 32.17
CA ARG A 214 -58.88 81.49 31.46
C ARG A 214 -58.00 80.51 32.22
N LEU A 215 -57.80 80.74 33.53
CA LEU A 215 -57.01 79.83 34.37
C LEU A 215 -57.63 78.42 34.46
N THR A 216 -58.95 78.30 34.41
CA THR A 216 -59.64 77.00 34.40
C THR A 216 -59.39 76.27 33.08
N LEU A 217 -59.42 76.97 31.96
CA LEU A 217 -59.07 76.43 30.65
C LEU A 217 -57.59 76.00 30.62
N ASP A 218 -56.68 76.88 31.04
CA ASP A 218 -55.24 76.59 31.09
C ASP A 218 -54.94 75.39 31.97
N LYS A 219 -55.60 75.27 33.14
CA LYS A 219 -55.51 74.09 34.00
C LYS A 219 -56.00 72.83 33.28
N GLY A 220 -57.06 72.92 32.49
CA GLY A 220 -57.57 71.82 31.66
C GLY A 220 -56.54 71.39 30.61
N LEU A 221 -55.96 72.34 29.88
CA LEU A 221 -54.93 72.10 28.87
C LEU A 221 -53.65 71.50 29.48
N LEU A 222 -53.19 72.03 30.60
CA LEU A 222 -52.04 71.49 31.33
C LEU A 222 -52.30 70.07 31.83
N LYS A 223 -53.53 69.76 32.26
CA LYS A 223 -53.89 68.41 32.66
C LYS A 223 -53.89 67.44 31.47
N THR A 224 -54.42 67.86 30.31
CA THR A 224 -54.36 67.02 29.11
C THR A 224 -52.93 66.81 28.63
N GLU A 225 -52.07 67.84 28.72
CA GLU A 225 -50.65 67.70 28.38
C GLU A 225 -49.95 66.76 29.35
N LEU A 226 -50.21 66.87 30.66
CA LEU A 226 -49.67 65.95 31.66
C LEU A 226 -50.09 64.50 31.39
N ASP A 227 -51.36 64.27 31.05
CA ASP A 227 -51.87 62.93 30.70
C ASP A 227 -51.21 62.40 29.41
N ASN A 228 -50.96 63.26 28.42
CA ASN A 228 -50.26 62.89 27.19
C ASN A 228 -48.78 62.53 27.46
N GLN A 229 -48.09 63.32 28.28
CA GLN A 229 -46.71 63.05 28.69
C GLN A 229 -46.61 61.77 29.52
N ALA A 230 -47.60 61.51 30.40
CA ALA A 230 -47.69 60.27 31.16
C ALA A 230 -47.86 59.06 30.22
N LYS A 231 -48.76 59.14 29.25
CA LYS A 231 -48.93 58.10 28.22
C LYS A 231 -47.64 57.88 27.42
N ALA A 232 -47.02 58.95 26.92
CA ALA A 232 -45.77 58.85 26.16
C ALA A 232 -44.63 58.21 26.99
N SER A 233 -44.54 58.56 28.27
CA SER A 233 -43.57 57.95 29.19
C SER A 233 -43.85 56.47 29.42
N GLU A 234 -45.12 56.06 29.49
CA GLU A 234 -45.50 54.67 29.62
C GLU A 234 -45.19 53.87 28.35
N THR A 235 -45.46 54.41 27.15
CA THR A 235 -45.07 53.77 25.88
C THR A 235 -43.55 53.65 25.76
N LEU A 236 -42.79 54.70 26.09
CA LEU A 236 -41.33 54.62 26.08
C LEU A 236 -40.80 53.57 27.08
N ARG A 237 -41.50 53.39 28.21
CA ARG A 237 -41.15 52.37 29.19
C ARG A 237 -41.46 50.96 28.69
N THR A 238 -42.58 50.75 28.00
CA THR A 238 -42.90 49.45 27.37
C THR A 238 -41.91 49.14 26.25
N ASP A 239 -41.63 50.10 25.38
CA ASP A 239 -40.69 49.95 24.26
C ASP A 239 -39.26 49.67 24.78
N SER A 240 -38.85 50.36 25.85
CA SER A 240 -37.57 50.11 26.51
C SER A 240 -37.50 48.72 27.13
N ALA A 241 -38.59 48.24 27.73
CA ALA A 241 -38.66 46.89 28.28
C ALA A 241 -38.59 45.81 27.18
N GLU A 242 -39.28 46.02 26.06
CA GLU A 242 -39.21 45.15 24.89
C GLU A 242 -37.82 45.15 24.27
N ALA A 243 -37.20 46.32 24.06
CA ALA A 243 -35.83 46.45 23.56
C ALA A 243 -34.81 45.76 24.48
N LYS A 244 -35.03 45.80 25.79
CA LYS A 244 -34.20 45.06 26.75
C LYS A 244 -34.37 43.56 26.60
N LYS A 245 -35.61 43.08 26.46
CA LYS A 245 -35.91 41.67 26.24
C LYS A 245 -35.25 41.15 24.96
N THR A 246 -35.36 41.88 23.85
CA THR A 246 -34.70 41.50 22.58
C THR A 246 -33.18 41.54 22.70
N THR A 247 -32.62 42.49 23.44
CA THR A 247 -31.18 42.56 23.73
C THR A 247 -30.71 41.33 24.53
N ASP A 248 -31.47 40.91 25.54
CA ASP A 248 -31.15 39.74 26.37
C ASP A 248 -31.26 38.44 25.54
N GLU A 249 -32.26 38.32 24.67
CA GLU A 249 -32.42 37.20 23.73
C GLU A 249 -31.24 37.11 22.75
N LEU A 250 -30.87 38.23 22.11
CA LEU A 250 -29.73 38.29 21.19
C LEU A 250 -28.40 37.98 21.90
N ARG A 251 -28.24 38.42 23.15
CA ARG A 251 -27.07 38.11 23.96
C ARG A 251 -26.98 36.61 24.26
N SER A 252 -28.10 35.98 24.62
CA SER A 252 -28.16 34.53 24.81
C SER A 252 -27.85 33.77 23.51
N GLU A 253 -28.31 34.26 22.36
CA GLU A 253 -27.98 33.68 21.06
C GLU A 253 -26.48 33.80 20.76
N ILE A 254 -25.87 34.97 20.97
CA ILE A 254 -24.43 35.18 20.83
C ILE A 254 -23.63 34.22 21.73
N ASP A 255 -24.02 34.06 23.00
CA ASP A 255 -23.33 33.16 23.93
C ASP A 255 -23.44 31.69 23.47
N SER A 256 -24.59 31.29 22.91
CA SER A 256 -24.79 29.95 22.32
C SER A 256 -23.92 29.75 21.08
N LEU A 257 -23.80 30.75 20.21
CA LEU A 257 -22.98 30.72 18.99
C LEU A 257 -21.49 30.70 19.34
N LEU A 258 -21.05 31.44 20.34
CA LEU A 258 -19.68 31.40 20.85
C LEU A 258 -19.33 30.03 21.43
N SER A 259 -20.25 29.41 22.17
CA SER A 259 -20.07 28.06 22.71
C SER A 259 -19.97 27.02 21.58
N SER A 260 -20.84 27.14 20.55
CA SER A 260 -20.79 26.30 19.34
C SER A 260 -19.48 26.48 18.57
N LYS A 261 -19.04 27.73 18.35
CA LYS A 261 -17.76 28.04 17.70
C LYS A 261 -16.59 27.40 18.44
N LYS A 262 -16.52 27.53 19.77
CA LYS A 262 -15.46 26.93 20.59
C LYS A 262 -15.43 25.40 20.48
N ARG A 263 -16.61 24.77 20.41
CA ARG A 263 -16.72 23.32 20.18
C ARG A 263 -16.21 22.94 18.80
N LEU A 264 -16.64 23.65 17.75
CA LEU A 264 -16.16 23.41 16.38
C LEU A 264 -14.65 23.62 16.25
N GLU A 265 -14.07 24.62 16.92
CA GLU A 265 -12.61 24.81 16.96
C GLU A 265 -11.88 23.64 17.63
N SER A 266 -12.44 23.08 18.70
CA SER A 266 -11.92 21.88 19.37
C SER A 266 -11.99 20.65 18.46
N ASP A 267 -13.13 20.45 17.80
CA ASP A 267 -13.34 19.32 16.87
C ASP A 267 -12.39 19.43 15.66
N ASN A 268 -12.19 20.65 15.14
CA ASN A 268 -11.27 20.89 14.02
C ASN A 268 -9.81 20.61 14.41
N LYS A 269 -9.38 20.99 15.62
CA LYS A 269 -8.06 20.60 16.16
C LYS A 269 -7.93 19.07 16.27
N ALA A 270 -8.95 18.39 16.79
CA ALA A 270 -8.95 16.93 16.90
C ALA A 270 -8.87 16.25 15.52
N LEU A 271 -9.56 16.79 14.51
CA LEU A 271 -9.48 16.31 13.13
C LEU A 271 -8.09 16.55 12.53
N GLN A 272 -7.47 17.72 12.76
CA GLN A 272 -6.10 17.99 12.32
C GLN A 272 -5.08 17.03 12.92
N GLU A 273 -5.22 16.70 14.21
CA GLU A 273 -4.39 15.69 14.88
C GLU A 273 -4.62 14.28 14.30
N ALA A 274 -5.88 13.90 14.03
CA ALA A 274 -6.22 12.62 13.43
C ALA A 274 -5.65 12.49 12.01
N VAL A 275 -5.75 13.54 11.20
CA VAL A 275 -5.15 13.62 9.86
C VAL A 275 -3.62 13.46 9.95
N SER A 276 -2.97 14.17 10.88
CA SER A 276 -1.52 14.05 11.07
C SER A 276 -1.09 12.63 11.43
N LYS A 277 -1.82 11.95 12.33
CA LYS A 277 -1.57 10.54 12.69
C LYS A 277 -1.76 9.59 11.51
N VAL A 278 -2.78 9.82 10.68
CA VAL A 278 -3.01 9.01 9.47
C VAL A 278 -1.90 9.24 8.45
N GLN A 279 -1.46 10.49 8.27
CA GLN A 279 -0.34 10.85 7.40
C GLN A 279 0.95 10.13 7.83
N GLU A 280 1.26 10.16 9.13
CA GLU A 280 2.43 9.49 9.71
C GLU A 280 2.37 7.96 9.51
N ARG A 281 1.20 7.35 9.77
CA ARG A 281 0.96 5.92 9.49
C ARG A 281 1.13 5.58 8.03
N LEU A 282 0.60 6.39 7.13
CA LEU A 282 0.75 6.20 5.69
C LEU A 282 2.21 6.23 5.28
N THR A 283 2.98 7.22 5.75
CA THR A 283 4.41 7.32 5.45
C THR A 283 5.21 6.13 6.02
N THR A 284 4.86 5.67 7.21
CA THR A 284 5.52 4.51 7.86
C THR A 284 5.23 3.22 7.11
N GLU A 285 3.97 2.96 6.75
CA GLU A 285 3.58 1.76 6.01
C GLU A 285 4.14 1.78 4.59
N GLN A 286 4.16 2.95 3.94
CA GLN A 286 4.75 3.12 2.62
C GLN A 286 6.26 2.85 2.66
N GLN A 287 6.97 3.37 3.66
CA GLN A 287 8.40 3.06 3.85
C GLN A 287 8.61 1.56 4.11
N ALA A 288 7.83 0.96 4.99
CA ALA A 288 7.94 -0.47 5.29
C ALA A 288 7.66 -1.36 4.05
N SER A 289 6.72 -0.96 3.20
CA SER A 289 6.45 -1.64 1.93
C SER A 289 7.60 -1.47 0.94
N THR A 290 8.16 -0.27 0.81
CA THR A 290 9.34 -0.01 -0.03
C THR A 290 10.52 -0.85 0.44
N ASP A 291 10.81 -0.87 1.74
CA ASP A 291 11.90 -1.66 2.33
C ASP A 291 11.73 -3.17 2.07
N ARG A 292 10.50 -3.68 2.15
CA ARG A 292 10.18 -5.08 1.80
C ARG A 292 10.45 -5.38 0.33
N TYR A 293 10.02 -4.51 -0.58
CA TYR A 293 10.29 -4.68 -2.01
C TYR A 293 11.77 -4.59 -2.33
N ASP A 294 12.51 -3.66 -1.72
CA ASP A 294 13.96 -3.55 -1.87
C ASP A 294 14.69 -4.81 -1.38
N GLN A 295 14.26 -5.38 -0.25
CA GLN A 295 14.79 -6.65 0.25
C GLN A 295 14.50 -7.80 -0.71
N GLU A 296 13.29 -7.88 -1.27
CA GLU A 296 12.90 -8.94 -2.20
C GLU A 296 13.65 -8.82 -3.53
N VAL A 297 13.85 -7.61 -4.05
CA VAL A 297 14.68 -7.35 -5.23
C VAL A 297 16.12 -7.79 -4.99
N ARG A 298 16.72 -7.46 -3.83
CA ARG A 298 18.06 -7.93 -3.46
C ARG A 298 18.12 -9.46 -3.41
N ARG A 299 17.14 -10.10 -2.77
CA ARG A 299 17.04 -11.56 -2.64
C ARG A 299 16.96 -12.25 -4.01
N LEU A 300 16.12 -11.73 -4.90
CA LEU A 300 15.99 -12.25 -6.27
C LEU A 300 17.25 -12.04 -7.09
N ASN A 301 17.91 -10.88 -6.96
CA ASN A 301 19.18 -10.61 -7.62
C ASN A 301 20.30 -11.57 -7.15
N ASP A 302 20.36 -11.88 -5.85
CA ASP A 302 21.30 -12.87 -5.32
C ASP A 302 21.01 -14.28 -5.84
N GLN A 303 19.73 -14.66 -5.98
CA GLN A 303 19.36 -15.93 -6.59
C GLN A 303 19.72 -15.99 -8.07
N LEU A 304 19.51 -14.90 -8.80
CA LEU A 304 19.89 -14.78 -10.21
C LEU A 304 21.40 -14.91 -10.37
N ASN A 305 22.20 -14.22 -9.53
CA ASN A 305 23.65 -14.31 -9.53
C ASN A 305 24.14 -15.74 -9.22
N LYS A 306 23.54 -16.41 -8.23
CA LYS A 306 23.83 -17.83 -7.96
C LYS A 306 23.46 -18.73 -9.15
N GLY A 307 22.34 -18.45 -9.81
CA GLY A 307 21.93 -19.12 -11.04
C GLY A 307 22.95 -18.94 -12.16
N ALA A 308 23.40 -17.71 -12.40
CA ALA A 308 24.42 -17.36 -13.38
C ALA A 308 25.75 -18.07 -13.10
N GLN A 309 26.19 -18.11 -11.84
CA GLN A 309 27.39 -18.87 -11.43
C GLN A 309 27.25 -20.37 -11.69
N LYS A 310 26.09 -20.97 -11.41
CA LYS A 310 25.83 -22.38 -11.72
C LYS A 310 25.86 -22.64 -13.23
N ILE A 311 25.26 -21.77 -14.04
CA ILE A 311 25.30 -21.86 -15.50
C ILE A 311 26.75 -21.80 -16.00
N ALA A 312 27.54 -20.83 -15.52
CA ALA A 312 28.96 -20.73 -15.88
C ALA A 312 29.76 -21.99 -15.48
N GLY A 313 29.47 -22.58 -14.31
CA GLY A 313 30.06 -23.84 -13.86
C GLY A 313 29.67 -25.03 -14.76
N LEU A 314 28.39 -25.12 -15.14
CA LEU A 314 27.91 -26.15 -16.07
C LEU A 314 28.52 -26.00 -17.46
N ASP A 315 28.66 -24.77 -17.99
CA ASP A 315 29.34 -24.51 -19.26
C ASP A 315 30.81 -24.95 -19.23
N SER A 316 31.52 -24.71 -18.12
CA SER A 316 32.89 -25.20 -17.93
C SER A 316 32.95 -26.74 -17.94
N LEU A 317 32.00 -27.39 -17.27
CA LEU A 317 31.89 -28.86 -17.27
C LEU A 317 31.56 -29.40 -18.68
N ILE A 318 30.64 -28.77 -19.40
CA ILE A 318 30.30 -29.14 -20.79
C ILE A 318 31.54 -29.04 -21.68
N LYS A 319 32.32 -27.95 -21.60
CA LYS A 319 33.58 -27.82 -22.36
C LYS A 319 34.59 -28.92 -21.99
N THR A 320 34.66 -29.29 -20.71
CA THR A 320 35.52 -30.38 -20.23
C THR A 320 35.05 -31.74 -20.75
N LEU A 321 33.74 -31.99 -20.78
CA LEU A 321 33.18 -33.21 -21.35
C LEU A 321 33.36 -33.29 -22.87
N GLN A 322 33.19 -32.18 -23.58
CA GLN A 322 33.44 -32.10 -25.02
C GLN A 322 34.92 -32.38 -25.35
N THR A 323 35.86 -31.86 -24.57
CA THR A 323 37.29 -32.15 -24.75
C THR A 323 37.61 -33.62 -24.45
N LYS A 324 37.04 -34.20 -23.38
CA LYS A 324 37.15 -35.64 -23.11
C LYS A 324 36.54 -36.51 -24.21
N ALA A 325 35.39 -36.11 -24.77
CA ALA A 325 34.77 -36.83 -25.88
C ALA A 325 35.68 -36.84 -27.11
N LYS A 326 36.29 -35.70 -27.47
CA LYS A 326 37.30 -35.64 -28.55
C LYS A 326 38.51 -36.53 -28.28
N GLN A 327 38.99 -36.57 -27.03
CA GLN A 327 40.09 -37.47 -26.64
C GLN A 327 39.70 -38.95 -26.76
N TYR A 328 38.47 -39.30 -26.39
CA TYR A 328 37.95 -40.65 -26.56
C TYR A 328 37.86 -41.04 -28.04
N ASP A 329 37.35 -40.15 -28.90
CA ASP A 329 37.28 -40.40 -30.34
C ASP A 329 38.68 -40.60 -30.95
N ALA A 330 39.67 -39.80 -30.55
CA ALA A 330 41.06 -39.97 -30.95
C ALA A 330 41.65 -41.31 -30.47
N LEU A 331 41.41 -41.68 -29.22
CA LEU A 331 41.86 -42.96 -28.65
C LEU A 331 41.20 -44.15 -29.36
N LYS A 332 39.92 -44.02 -29.73
CA LYS A 332 39.20 -45.04 -30.49
C LYS A 332 39.79 -45.21 -31.89
N GLN A 333 40.11 -44.13 -32.60
CA GLN A 333 40.81 -44.21 -33.88
C GLN A 333 42.19 -44.86 -33.75
N GLU A 334 42.93 -44.55 -32.67
CA GLU A 334 44.22 -45.19 -32.40
C GLU A 334 44.06 -46.69 -32.12
N TYR A 335 43.04 -47.09 -31.34
CA TYR A 335 42.70 -48.49 -31.10
C TYR A 335 42.36 -49.23 -32.40
N ASP A 336 41.49 -48.67 -33.25
CA ASP A 336 41.12 -49.26 -34.54
C ASP A 336 42.36 -49.42 -35.44
N THR A 337 43.26 -48.42 -35.44
CA THR A 337 44.53 -48.48 -36.18
C THR A 337 45.44 -49.58 -35.64
N GLN A 338 45.56 -49.73 -34.31
CA GLN A 338 46.36 -50.78 -33.68
C GLN A 338 45.79 -52.17 -33.95
N GLN A 339 44.47 -52.32 -33.92
CA GLN A 339 43.80 -53.57 -34.27
C GLN A 339 44.09 -53.97 -35.72
N MET A 340 44.04 -53.02 -36.66
CA MET A 340 44.41 -53.24 -38.05
C MET A 340 45.88 -53.63 -38.21
N LYS A 341 46.80 -52.96 -37.48
CA LYS A 341 48.22 -53.36 -37.45
C LYS A 341 48.41 -54.78 -36.94
N ALA A 342 47.76 -55.15 -35.83
CA ALA A 342 47.83 -56.49 -35.26
C ALA A 342 47.28 -57.55 -36.23
N LYS A 343 46.19 -57.25 -36.94
CA LYS A 343 45.63 -58.13 -37.99
C LYS A 343 46.60 -58.30 -39.15
N ASN A 344 47.20 -57.20 -39.63
CA ASN A 344 48.20 -57.24 -40.71
C ASN A 344 49.45 -58.04 -40.29
N GLN A 345 49.99 -57.78 -39.10
CA GLN A 345 51.08 -58.56 -38.54
C GLN A 345 50.72 -60.04 -38.42
N GLY A 346 49.50 -60.36 -37.97
CA GLY A 346 48.99 -61.72 -37.95
C GLY A 346 49.00 -62.40 -39.33
N SER A 347 48.64 -61.65 -40.39
CA SER A 347 48.70 -62.15 -41.76
C SER A 347 50.13 -62.30 -42.28
N GLU A 348 51.03 -61.37 -41.96
CA GLU A 348 52.46 -61.47 -42.31
C GLU A 348 53.11 -62.69 -41.64
N PHE A 349 52.83 -62.93 -40.35
CA PHE A 349 53.30 -64.12 -39.65
C PHE A 349 52.74 -65.42 -40.25
N ALA A 350 51.47 -65.43 -40.69
CA ALA A 350 50.90 -66.58 -41.38
C ALA A 350 51.62 -66.85 -42.71
N ASN A 351 51.86 -65.82 -43.52
CA ASN A 351 52.59 -65.93 -44.78
C ASN A 351 54.05 -66.40 -44.56
N LEU A 352 54.77 -65.79 -43.62
CA LEU A 352 56.14 -66.20 -43.26
C LEU A 352 56.19 -67.65 -42.75
N ARG A 353 55.15 -68.11 -42.05
CA ARG A 353 55.04 -69.50 -41.61
C ARG A 353 54.81 -70.45 -42.78
N GLU A 354 54.00 -70.08 -43.76
CA GLU A 354 53.77 -70.86 -44.97
C GLU A 354 55.02 -70.91 -45.86
N GLU A 355 55.72 -69.79 -46.01
CA GLU A 355 57.00 -69.71 -46.70
C GLU A 355 58.08 -70.58 -46.02
N ASN A 356 58.19 -70.49 -44.69
CA ASN A 356 59.07 -71.39 -43.91
C ASN A 356 58.71 -72.87 -44.09
N LEU A 357 57.42 -73.22 -44.16
CA LEU A 357 56.98 -74.59 -44.42
C LEU A 357 57.38 -75.03 -45.83
N SER A 358 57.28 -74.13 -46.82
CA SER A 358 57.73 -74.37 -48.19
C SER A 358 59.24 -74.60 -48.25
N PHE A 359 60.04 -73.74 -47.61
CA PHE A 359 61.48 -73.93 -47.50
C PHE A 359 61.84 -75.24 -46.77
N ALA A 360 61.15 -75.58 -45.69
CA ALA A 360 61.35 -76.85 -44.99
C ALA A 360 61.08 -78.06 -45.93
N LYS A 361 60.03 -78.02 -46.75
CA LYS A 361 59.76 -79.04 -47.77
C LYS A 361 60.85 -79.11 -48.83
N GLN A 362 61.33 -77.96 -49.31
CA GLN A 362 62.45 -77.90 -50.27
C GLN A 362 63.72 -78.50 -49.69
N ILE A 363 64.05 -78.19 -48.43
CA ILE A 363 65.21 -78.76 -47.73
C ILE A 363 65.09 -80.28 -47.63
N VAL A 364 63.90 -80.82 -47.31
CA VAL A 364 63.67 -82.27 -47.27
C VAL A 364 63.86 -82.90 -48.66
N SER A 365 63.32 -82.27 -49.72
CA SER A 365 63.49 -82.73 -51.10
C SER A 365 64.96 -82.73 -51.54
N LEU A 366 65.68 -81.63 -51.30
CA LEU A 366 67.10 -81.51 -51.62
C LEU A 366 67.94 -82.50 -50.82
N LYS A 367 67.57 -82.77 -49.56
CA LYS A 367 68.24 -83.80 -48.75
C LYS A 367 68.00 -85.20 -49.31
N ALA A 368 66.78 -85.50 -49.77
CA ALA A 368 66.48 -86.76 -50.44
C ALA A 368 67.26 -86.90 -51.76
N GLU A 369 67.30 -85.85 -52.58
CA GLU A 369 68.09 -85.82 -53.82
C GLU A 369 69.59 -86.00 -53.54
N SER A 370 70.13 -85.29 -52.55
CA SER A 370 71.53 -85.44 -52.12
C SER A 370 71.83 -86.86 -51.66
N SER A 371 70.91 -87.50 -50.91
CA SER A 371 71.06 -88.90 -50.53
C SER A 371 71.01 -89.84 -51.74
N GLY A 372 70.11 -89.59 -52.70
CA GLY A 372 70.02 -90.33 -53.96
C GLY A 372 71.31 -90.20 -54.79
N LEU A 373 71.80 -88.98 -54.97
CA LEU A 373 73.08 -88.70 -55.63
C LEU A 373 74.27 -89.33 -54.91
N SER A 374 74.24 -89.41 -53.57
CA SER A 374 75.26 -90.13 -52.82
C SER A 374 75.21 -91.64 -53.09
N THR A 375 74.02 -92.23 -53.19
CA THR A 375 73.88 -93.66 -53.52
C THR A 375 74.33 -93.95 -54.95
N THR A 376 73.99 -93.11 -55.93
CA THR A 376 74.44 -93.28 -57.31
C THR A 376 75.95 -93.06 -57.43
N ARG A 377 76.52 -92.07 -56.73
CA ARG A 377 77.98 -91.90 -56.62
C ARG A 377 78.64 -93.19 -56.09
N ASN A 378 78.12 -93.77 -55.01
CA ASN A 378 78.70 -94.99 -54.44
C ASN A 378 78.59 -96.18 -55.40
N ALA A 379 77.46 -96.35 -56.08
CA ALA A 379 77.27 -97.40 -57.09
C ALA A 379 78.24 -97.23 -58.27
N LEU A 380 78.40 -96.00 -58.79
CA LEU A 380 79.38 -95.71 -59.84
C LEU A 380 80.82 -95.93 -59.35
N GLN A 381 81.12 -95.61 -58.09
CA GLN A 381 82.43 -95.88 -57.50
C GLN A 381 82.72 -97.39 -57.45
N GLU A 382 81.74 -98.21 -57.06
CA GLU A 382 81.85 -99.68 -57.10
C GLU A 382 82.00 -100.22 -58.52
N GLU A 383 81.27 -99.66 -59.50
CA GLU A 383 81.39 -100.02 -60.91
C GLU A 383 82.80 -99.69 -61.43
N VAL A 384 83.35 -98.52 -61.08
CA VAL A 384 84.73 -98.15 -61.43
C VAL A 384 85.75 -99.11 -60.80
N VAL A 385 85.56 -99.52 -59.54
CA VAL A 385 86.43 -100.53 -58.90
C VAL A 385 86.35 -101.86 -59.65
N THR A 386 85.15 -102.29 -60.02
CA THR A 386 84.91 -103.53 -60.77
C THR A 386 85.54 -103.47 -62.16
N LEU A 387 85.36 -102.37 -62.89
CA LEU A 387 85.98 -102.14 -64.19
C LEU A 387 87.51 -102.11 -64.10
N LYS A 388 88.08 -101.47 -63.07
CA LYS A 388 89.54 -101.51 -62.82
C LYS A 388 90.03 -102.94 -62.60
N SER A 389 89.31 -103.75 -61.83
CA SER A 389 89.61 -105.17 -61.62
C SER A 389 89.56 -105.96 -62.93
N ASN A 390 88.53 -105.73 -63.77
CA ASN A 390 88.40 -106.37 -65.07
C ASN A 390 89.52 -105.97 -66.04
N ILE A 391 89.91 -104.69 -66.04
CA ILE A 391 91.05 -104.22 -66.83
C ILE A 391 92.33 -104.92 -66.36
N ALA A 392 92.60 -105.00 -65.06
CA ALA A 392 93.78 -105.70 -64.53
C ALA A 392 93.79 -107.18 -64.94
N ALA A 393 92.65 -107.87 -64.84
CA ALA A 393 92.51 -109.26 -65.28
C ALA A 393 92.74 -109.43 -66.80
N ASN A 394 92.27 -108.49 -67.62
CA ASN A 394 92.50 -108.51 -69.06
C ASN A 394 93.95 -108.18 -69.44
N VAL A 395 94.62 -107.30 -68.70
CA VAL A 395 96.06 -107.02 -68.86
C VAL A 395 96.88 -108.27 -68.54
N GLU A 396 96.55 -108.99 -67.46
CA GLU A 396 97.14 -110.28 -67.13
C GLU A 396 96.96 -111.31 -68.26
N LYS A 397 95.73 -111.46 -68.77
CA LYS A 397 95.45 -112.33 -69.92
C LYS A 397 96.24 -111.93 -71.16
N ALA A 398 96.33 -110.63 -71.46
CA ALA A 398 97.10 -110.12 -72.58
C ALA A 398 98.60 -110.41 -72.42
N HIS A 399 99.16 -110.23 -71.22
CA HIS A 399 100.56 -110.54 -70.92
C HIS A 399 100.85 -112.05 -71.04
N ASN A 400 99.92 -112.90 -70.61
CA ASN A 400 100.02 -114.35 -70.80
C ASN A 400 99.96 -114.75 -72.29
N ALA A 401 99.06 -114.14 -73.06
CA ALA A 401 98.99 -114.36 -74.50
C ALA A 401 100.28 -113.88 -75.20
N GLU A 402 100.83 -112.73 -74.81
CA GLU A 402 102.09 -112.22 -75.34
C GLU A 402 103.27 -113.17 -75.04
N ALA A 403 103.33 -113.73 -73.81
CA ALA A 403 104.32 -114.72 -73.44
C ALA A 403 104.20 -116.01 -74.27
N GLN A 404 102.96 -116.47 -74.54
CA GLN A 404 102.71 -117.60 -75.43
C GLN A 404 103.17 -117.31 -76.87
N VAL A 405 102.87 -116.12 -77.40
CA VAL A 405 103.32 -115.69 -78.73
C VAL A 405 104.85 -115.64 -78.83
N LYS A 406 105.54 -115.09 -77.83
CA LYS A 406 107.02 -115.10 -77.77
C LYS A 406 107.58 -116.53 -77.78
N THR A 407 106.95 -117.43 -77.04
CA THR A 407 107.36 -118.84 -76.97
C THR A 407 107.14 -119.57 -78.31
N LEU A 408 106.00 -119.32 -78.97
CA LEU A 408 105.70 -119.87 -80.29
C LEU A 408 106.66 -119.32 -81.36
N ASN A 409 106.95 -118.02 -81.35
CA ASN A 409 107.93 -117.43 -82.26
C ASN A 409 109.33 -118.03 -82.08
N ALA A 410 109.75 -118.30 -80.85
CA ALA A 410 111.02 -118.99 -80.59
C ALA A 410 111.02 -120.43 -81.14
N LYS A 411 109.89 -121.14 -81.07
CA LYS A 411 109.74 -122.46 -81.72
C LYS A 411 109.78 -122.37 -83.23
N VAL A 412 109.10 -121.39 -83.83
CA VAL A 412 109.12 -121.16 -85.29
C VAL A 412 110.55 -120.93 -85.76
N LYS A 413 111.31 -120.03 -85.12
CA LYS A 413 112.72 -119.81 -85.46
C LYS A 413 113.59 -121.06 -85.34
N LYS A 414 113.36 -121.92 -84.34
CA LYS A 414 114.08 -123.19 -84.22
C LYS A 414 113.74 -124.16 -85.35
N LEU A 415 112.47 -124.18 -85.78
CA LEU A 415 112.03 -125.00 -86.90
C LEU A 415 112.57 -124.48 -88.23
N GLU A 416 112.65 -123.16 -88.42
CA GLU A 416 113.29 -122.54 -89.59
C GLU A 416 114.76 -122.96 -89.70
N ILE A 417 115.53 -122.85 -88.61
CA ILE A 417 116.95 -123.28 -88.58
C ILE A 417 117.07 -124.78 -88.90
N ALA A 418 116.23 -125.62 -88.28
CA ALA A 418 116.26 -127.05 -88.55
C ALA A 418 115.89 -127.39 -90.00
N ASN A 419 115.02 -126.60 -90.63
CA ASN A 419 114.63 -126.78 -92.02
C ASN A 419 115.76 -126.35 -92.98
N ASP A 420 116.47 -125.26 -92.67
CA ASP A 420 117.66 -124.83 -93.43
C ASP A 420 118.80 -125.86 -93.33
N ASP A 421 119.00 -126.46 -92.14
CA ASP A 421 119.97 -127.55 -91.94
C ASP A 421 119.60 -128.81 -92.75
N LEU A 422 118.32 -129.17 -92.80
CA LEU A 422 117.85 -130.28 -93.63
C LEU A 422 117.96 -129.98 -95.13
N GLU A 423 117.74 -128.73 -95.55
CA GLU A 423 117.90 -128.32 -96.94
C GLU A 423 119.36 -128.37 -97.40
N THR A 424 120.30 -127.99 -96.52
CA THR A 424 121.74 -128.14 -96.77
C THR A 424 122.17 -129.60 -96.81
N GLU A 425 121.71 -130.45 -95.89
CA GLU A 425 121.96 -131.90 -95.91
C GLU A 425 121.41 -132.56 -97.18
N ASN A 426 120.21 -132.17 -97.61
CA ASN A 426 119.59 -132.67 -98.85
C ASN A 426 120.42 -132.26 -100.09
N ASN A 427 120.91 -131.02 -100.13
CA ASN A 427 121.81 -130.56 -101.20
C ASN A 427 123.14 -131.34 -101.22
N GLU A 428 123.70 -131.69 -100.07
CA GLU A 428 124.89 -132.54 -99.99
C GLU A 428 124.62 -133.98 -100.46
N LEU A 429 123.47 -134.55 -100.12
CA LEU A 429 123.04 -135.87 -100.57
C LEU A 429 122.82 -135.91 -102.09
N VAL A 430 122.20 -134.88 -102.67
CA VAL A 430 122.07 -134.71 -104.12
C VAL A 430 123.45 -134.65 -104.79
N GLY A 431 124.42 -133.98 -104.16
CA GLY A 431 125.82 -133.97 -104.61
C GLY A 431 126.46 -135.36 -104.63
N LYS A 432 126.31 -136.14 -103.56
CA LYS A 432 126.79 -137.52 -103.46
C LYS A 432 126.10 -138.46 -104.46
N GLU A 433 124.82 -138.26 -104.73
CA GLU A 433 124.07 -139.04 -105.72
C GLU A 433 124.58 -138.79 -107.15
N ALA A 434 124.95 -137.55 -107.49
CA ALA A 434 125.57 -137.22 -108.77
C ALA A 434 126.95 -137.89 -108.94
N GLU A 435 127.70 -138.02 -107.85
CA GLU A 435 129.00 -138.69 -107.81
C GLU A 435 128.88 -140.21 -107.97
N LEU A 436 127.90 -140.82 -107.30
CA LEU A 436 127.52 -142.22 -107.51
C LEU A 436 127.10 -142.48 -108.96
N LYS A 437 126.34 -141.59 -109.61
CA LYS A 437 126.00 -141.70 -111.04
C LYS A 437 127.24 -141.68 -111.95
N LYS A 438 128.27 -140.91 -111.62
CA LYS A 438 129.55 -140.94 -112.35
C LYS A 438 130.28 -142.28 -112.15
N LEU A 439 130.34 -142.77 -110.92
CA LEU A 439 130.94 -144.07 -110.59
C LEU A 439 130.21 -145.23 -111.27
N THR A 440 128.89 -145.19 -111.34
CA THR A 440 128.08 -146.18 -112.07
C THR A 440 128.39 -146.18 -113.57
N LYS A 441 128.58 -144.99 -114.19
CA LYS A 441 129.03 -144.90 -115.60
C LYS A 441 130.43 -145.48 -115.83
N VAL A 442 131.34 -145.33 -114.87
CA VAL A 442 132.68 -145.95 -114.93
C VAL A 442 132.57 -147.47 -114.80
N LEU A 443 131.66 -147.95 -113.94
CA LEU A 443 131.40 -149.37 -113.73
C LEU A 443 130.76 -150.04 -114.95
N ASP A 444 129.89 -149.34 -115.68
CA ASP A 444 129.30 -149.83 -116.95
C ASP A 444 130.33 -149.89 -118.09
N LEU A 445 131.29 -148.96 -118.15
CA LEU A 445 132.39 -149.02 -119.11
C LEU A 445 133.35 -150.18 -118.81
N LEU A 446 133.66 -150.42 -117.54
CA LEU A 446 134.49 -151.55 -117.09
C LEU A 446 133.79 -152.90 -117.32
N LYS A 447 132.46 -152.97 -117.19
CA LYS A 447 131.67 -154.14 -117.61
C LYS A 447 131.75 -154.39 -119.12
N GLY A 448 131.81 -153.33 -119.92
CA GLY A 448 132.01 -153.42 -121.37
C GLY A 448 133.38 -154.01 -121.76
N GLU A 449 134.45 -153.61 -121.09
CA GLU A 449 135.79 -154.17 -121.30
C GLU A 449 135.92 -155.61 -120.77
N ASN A 450 135.34 -155.90 -119.61
CA ASN A 450 135.37 -157.24 -119.02
C ASN A 450 134.59 -158.26 -119.87
N SER A 451 133.52 -157.83 -120.57
CA SER A 451 132.79 -158.69 -121.51
C SER A 451 133.60 -159.05 -122.77
N LYS A 452 134.57 -158.22 -123.20
CA LYS A 452 135.46 -158.52 -124.34
C LYS A 452 136.69 -159.34 -123.93
N LEU A 453 137.20 -159.15 -122.71
CA LEU A 453 138.23 -160.03 -122.14
C LEU A 453 137.70 -161.44 -121.84
N SER A 454 136.45 -161.55 -121.39
CA SER A 454 135.77 -162.83 -121.16
C SER A 454 135.61 -163.68 -122.45
N ALA A 455 135.42 -163.03 -123.62
CA ALA A 455 135.41 -163.72 -124.91
C ALA A 455 136.81 -164.24 -125.34
N THR A 456 137.90 -163.72 -124.78
CA THR A 456 139.27 -164.17 -125.07
C THR A 456 139.71 -165.31 -124.13
N ILE A 457 139.07 -165.45 -122.95
CA ILE A 457 139.42 -166.44 -121.92
C ILE A 457 138.62 -167.75 -122.09
N ILE A 458 137.39 -167.71 -122.63
CA ILE A 458 136.52 -168.89 -122.72
C ILE A 458 136.96 -169.94 -123.75
N ASP A 459 137.72 -169.61 -124.81
CA ASP A 459 138.11 -170.60 -125.83
C ASP A 459 139.61 -170.96 -125.90
N LEU A 460 140.43 -170.54 -124.93
CA LEU A 460 141.73 -171.19 -124.67
C LEU A 460 141.73 -172.16 -123.48
N GLN A 461 140.68 -172.22 -122.67
CA GLN A 461 140.65 -173.07 -121.47
C GLN A 461 139.74 -174.28 -121.59
N LYS A 462 139.93 -175.02 -122.68
CA LYS A 462 139.46 -176.40 -122.86
C LYS A 462 140.35 -177.47 -122.18
N ALA A 463 141.23 -177.13 -121.24
CA ALA A 463 142.11 -178.12 -120.60
C ALA A 463 142.54 -177.83 -119.12
N SER A 464 142.00 -178.68 -118.23
CA SER A 464 142.58 -179.25 -116.98
C SER A 464 142.43 -178.56 -115.58
N LYS A 465 141.78 -179.34 -114.69
CA LYS A 465 141.86 -179.66 -113.24
C LYS A 465 142.65 -178.82 -112.19
N THR A 466 142.03 -178.87 -110.98
CA THR A 466 142.54 -179.00 -109.57
C THR A 466 142.81 -177.80 -108.64
N SER A 467 142.05 -177.85 -107.52
CA SER A 467 142.34 -177.62 -106.08
C SER A 467 142.60 -176.23 -105.46
N ASN A 468 141.73 -175.88 -104.48
CA ASN A 468 141.93 -175.51 -103.05
C ASN A 468 143.05 -174.50 -102.67
N ALA A 469 142.97 -173.64 -101.64
CA ALA A 469 142.27 -173.68 -100.35
C ALA A 469 142.22 -172.26 -99.69
N SER A 470 141.21 -172.00 -98.82
CA SER A 470 141.26 -171.64 -97.36
C SER A 470 141.62 -170.18 -97.00
N ASP A 471 141.16 -169.53 -95.91
CA ASP A 471 140.55 -169.91 -94.60
C ASP A 471 139.91 -168.64 -93.95
N ALA A 472 138.70 -168.65 -93.36
CA ALA A 472 138.35 -168.73 -91.90
C ALA A 472 138.70 -167.46 -91.05
N ASP A 473 138.02 -167.00 -89.97
CA ASP A 473 136.76 -167.22 -89.22
C ASP A 473 136.70 -166.06 -88.17
N LEU A 474 135.57 -165.41 -87.88
CA LEU A 474 134.57 -165.70 -86.82
C LEU A 474 135.03 -165.46 -85.35
N VAL A 475 134.20 -164.67 -84.65
CA VAL A 475 133.99 -164.57 -83.19
C VAL A 475 134.77 -163.49 -82.41
N TYR A 476 134.14 -162.31 -82.22
CA TYR A 476 134.02 -161.68 -80.89
C TYR A 476 132.88 -160.64 -80.85
N ALA A 477 131.78 -161.03 -80.22
CA ALA A 477 130.47 -160.34 -80.22
C ALA A 477 129.93 -160.13 -78.79
N ASN A 478 130.67 -159.56 -77.84
CA ASN A 478 130.16 -159.54 -76.45
C ASN A 478 130.64 -158.46 -75.47
N VAL A 479 131.12 -157.29 -75.93
CA VAL A 479 131.54 -156.22 -75.01
C VAL A 479 130.87 -154.87 -75.29
N GLU A 480 130.47 -154.61 -76.53
CA GLU A 480 129.74 -153.38 -76.92
C GLU A 480 128.30 -153.26 -76.37
N ILE A 481 127.65 -154.36 -75.94
CA ILE A 481 126.23 -154.33 -75.53
C ILE A 481 126.07 -154.03 -74.03
N LYS A 482 127.05 -154.36 -73.19
CA LYS A 482 126.96 -154.16 -71.73
C LYS A 482 127.24 -152.72 -71.29
N ARG A 483 127.97 -151.94 -72.11
CA ARG A 483 128.33 -150.55 -71.79
C ARG A 483 127.22 -149.53 -72.06
N CYS A 484 126.31 -149.83 -72.99
CA CYS A 484 125.18 -148.96 -73.31
C CYS A 484 123.95 -149.18 -72.40
N GLN A 485 123.84 -150.33 -71.73
CA GLN A 485 122.72 -150.63 -70.82
C GLN A 485 122.86 -149.96 -69.44
N ASP A 486 124.08 -149.78 -68.92
CA ASP A 486 124.30 -149.14 -67.61
C ASP A 486 124.11 -147.61 -67.64
N GLN A 487 124.23 -146.97 -68.81
CA GLN A 487 123.96 -145.54 -68.97
C GLN A 487 122.46 -145.20 -69.07
N LEU A 488 121.62 -146.15 -69.48
CA LEU A 488 120.17 -145.98 -69.58
C LEU A 488 119.49 -146.05 -68.20
N ARG A 489 119.96 -146.95 -67.34
CA ARG A 489 119.42 -147.16 -65.97
C ARG A 489 119.61 -145.94 -65.04
N HIS A 490 120.69 -145.17 -65.22
CA HIS A 490 120.97 -143.95 -64.44
C HIS A 490 120.18 -142.71 -64.87
N ALA A 491 119.50 -142.76 -66.03
CA ALA A 491 118.60 -141.71 -66.50
C ALA A 491 117.16 -141.92 -65.99
N GLU A 492 116.73 -143.17 -65.84
CA GLU A 492 115.39 -143.53 -65.37
C GLU A 492 115.19 -143.29 -63.86
N GLU A 493 116.19 -143.58 -63.01
CA GLU A 493 116.16 -143.26 -61.57
C GLU A 493 116.06 -141.75 -61.27
N ARG A 494 116.51 -140.88 -62.19
CA ARG A 494 116.39 -139.42 -62.06
C ARG A 494 115.02 -138.88 -62.46
N ALA A 495 114.28 -139.59 -63.31
CA ALA A 495 112.95 -139.20 -63.75
C ALA A 495 111.87 -139.54 -62.69
N GLU A 496 112.02 -140.64 -61.97
CA GLU A 496 111.05 -141.07 -60.95
C GLU A 496 111.10 -140.16 -59.70
N LYS A 497 112.30 -139.72 -59.28
CA LYS A 497 112.48 -138.83 -58.13
C LYS A 497 111.81 -137.46 -58.31
N SER A 498 111.82 -136.91 -59.52
CA SER A 498 111.13 -135.65 -59.84
C SER A 498 109.61 -135.78 -59.89
N ARG A 499 109.08 -137.00 -60.07
CA ARG A 499 107.64 -137.28 -60.12
C ARG A 499 107.02 -137.33 -58.73
N GLU A 500 107.73 -137.92 -57.77
CA GLU A 500 107.32 -137.96 -56.36
C GLU A 500 107.27 -136.55 -55.73
N GLU A 501 108.22 -135.68 -56.07
CA GLU A 501 108.25 -134.29 -55.56
C GLU A 501 107.04 -133.47 -56.07
N LEU A 502 106.61 -133.64 -57.32
CA LEU A 502 105.42 -132.98 -57.87
C LEU A 502 104.11 -133.40 -57.18
N GLN A 503 104.02 -134.65 -56.75
CA GLN A 503 102.83 -135.18 -56.07
C GLN A 503 102.69 -134.63 -54.64
N GLN A 504 103.81 -134.39 -53.96
CA GLN A 504 103.81 -133.79 -52.62
C GLN A 504 103.34 -132.33 -52.64
N TRP A 505 103.76 -131.53 -53.63
CA TRP A 505 103.32 -130.14 -53.79
C TRP A 505 101.81 -130.01 -54.07
N THR A 506 101.25 -130.95 -54.83
CA THR A 506 99.80 -130.97 -55.13
C THR A 506 98.97 -131.25 -53.88
N THR A 507 99.49 -132.07 -52.96
CA THR A 507 98.79 -132.42 -51.72
C THR A 507 98.78 -131.26 -50.72
N LEU A 508 99.83 -130.44 -50.68
CA LEU A 508 99.93 -129.28 -49.80
C LEU A 508 98.97 -128.15 -50.21
N ALA A 509 98.80 -127.91 -51.51
CA ALA A 509 97.91 -126.87 -52.03
C ALA A 509 96.43 -127.13 -51.73
N ASN A 510 95.99 -128.40 -51.74
CA ASN A 510 94.61 -128.74 -51.42
C ASN A 510 94.28 -128.60 -49.92
N ARG A 511 95.29 -128.71 -49.04
CA ARG A 511 95.09 -128.57 -47.60
C ARG A 511 94.89 -127.10 -47.19
N SER A 512 95.65 -126.17 -47.76
CA SER A 512 95.53 -124.75 -47.42
C SER A 512 94.21 -124.11 -47.87
N TYR A 513 93.66 -124.55 -49.00
CA TYR A 513 92.38 -124.04 -49.51
C TYR A 513 91.19 -124.38 -48.61
N ASN A 514 91.19 -125.57 -48.00
CA ASN A 514 90.13 -126.01 -47.10
C ASN A 514 90.15 -125.29 -45.75
N GLU A 515 91.33 -124.93 -45.24
CA GLU A 515 91.45 -124.17 -43.99
C GLU A 515 90.94 -122.72 -44.13
N TYR A 516 91.06 -122.11 -45.32
CA TYR A 516 90.53 -120.76 -45.58
C TYR A 516 88.99 -120.71 -45.57
N GLN A 517 88.34 -121.73 -46.14
CA GLN A 517 86.87 -121.85 -46.13
C GLN A 517 86.30 -121.88 -44.70
N ASP A 518 86.95 -122.58 -43.78
CA ASP A 518 86.48 -122.72 -42.39
C ASP A 518 86.58 -121.42 -41.58
N VAL A 519 87.54 -120.55 -41.91
CA VAL A 519 87.68 -119.22 -41.28
C VAL A 519 86.58 -118.26 -41.74
N LEU A 520 86.16 -118.35 -43.00
CA LEU A 520 85.19 -117.45 -43.60
C LEU A 520 83.77 -117.65 -43.03
N VAL A 521 83.43 -118.89 -42.65
CA VAL A 521 82.17 -119.22 -41.97
C VAL A 521 82.14 -118.62 -40.55
N LYS A 522 83.26 -118.63 -39.83
CA LYS A 522 83.34 -118.11 -38.46
C LYS A 522 83.19 -116.58 -38.40
N LEU A 523 83.65 -115.86 -39.42
CA LEU A 523 83.52 -114.39 -39.50
C LEU A 523 82.07 -113.93 -39.72
N LYS A 524 81.31 -114.61 -40.58
CA LYS A 524 79.87 -114.31 -40.79
C LYS A 524 79.03 -114.47 -39.53
N ALA A 525 79.39 -115.42 -38.66
CA ALA A 525 78.70 -115.61 -37.37
C ALA A 525 78.99 -114.49 -36.35
N ALA A 526 80.11 -113.77 -36.50
CA ALA A 526 80.46 -112.65 -35.62
C ALA A 526 79.74 -111.35 -36.02
N GLU A 527 79.53 -111.09 -37.32
CA GLU A 527 78.84 -109.90 -37.81
C GLU A 527 77.35 -109.85 -37.40
N GLY A 528 76.68 -111.01 -37.36
CA GLY A 528 75.29 -111.10 -36.89
C GLY A 528 75.07 -110.69 -35.42
N LYS A 529 76.12 -110.74 -34.58
CA LYS A 529 76.03 -110.36 -33.17
C LYS A 529 76.22 -108.86 -32.90
N VAL A 530 76.83 -108.12 -33.83
CA VAL A 530 77.05 -106.67 -33.68
C VAL A 530 75.78 -105.87 -34.03
N ALA A 531 74.97 -106.37 -34.97
CA ALA A 531 73.68 -105.75 -35.32
C ALA A 531 72.68 -105.71 -34.14
N GLY A 532 72.73 -106.68 -33.23
CA GLY A 532 71.87 -106.73 -32.03
C GLY A 532 72.23 -105.73 -30.92
N VAL A 533 73.40 -105.09 -30.98
CA VAL A 533 73.80 -104.06 -29.99
C VAL A 533 73.18 -102.70 -30.33
N GLY A 534 72.98 -102.38 -31.61
CA GLY A 534 72.39 -101.11 -32.05
C GLY A 534 70.89 -100.95 -31.77
N GLU A 535 70.14 -102.04 -31.61
CA GLU A 535 68.73 -101.98 -31.20
C GLU A 535 68.56 -101.64 -29.73
N LYS A 536 69.45 -102.15 -28.85
CA LYS A 536 69.41 -101.83 -27.41
C LYS A 536 69.78 -100.37 -27.12
N ASP A 537 70.66 -99.77 -27.91
CA ASP A 537 71.00 -98.34 -27.78
C ASP A 537 69.84 -97.40 -28.19
N ARG A 538 68.94 -97.83 -29.09
CA ARG A 538 67.73 -97.05 -29.44
C ARG A 538 66.67 -97.11 -28.35
N GLU A 539 66.55 -98.24 -27.66
CA GLU A 539 65.60 -98.40 -26.55
C GLU A 539 66.01 -97.55 -25.33
N ILE A 540 67.32 -97.42 -25.07
CA ILE A 540 67.87 -96.52 -24.05
C ILE A 540 67.61 -95.04 -24.39
N ALA A 541 67.66 -94.65 -25.67
CA ALA A 541 67.36 -93.29 -26.10
C ALA A 541 65.87 -92.93 -25.92
N LYS A 542 64.96 -93.88 -26.17
CA LYS A 542 63.52 -93.68 -26.01
C LYS A 542 63.11 -93.46 -24.54
N LEU A 543 63.66 -94.26 -23.62
CA LEU A 543 63.41 -94.11 -22.18
C LEU A 543 63.97 -92.79 -21.60
N LYS A 544 65.05 -92.24 -22.17
CA LYS A 544 65.55 -90.91 -21.78
C LYS A 544 64.64 -89.77 -22.24
N GLN A 545 63.93 -89.93 -23.35
CA GLN A 545 63.03 -88.90 -23.90
C GLN A 545 61.70 -88.83 -23.11
N GLU A 546 61.18 -89.97 -22.65
CA GLU A 546 59.99 -90.04 -21.78
C GLU A 546 60.25 -89.41 -20.39
N LEU A 547 61.47 -89.52 -19.87
CA LEU A 547 61.87 -88.91 -18.59
C LEU A 547 62.06 -87.38 -18.66
N GLN A 548 62.35 -86.83 -19.85
CA GLN A 548 62.39 -85.39 -20.09
C GLN A 548 60.98 -84.79 -20.30
N ALA A 549 60.05 -85.54 -20.90
CA ALA A 549 58.66 -85.13 -21.08
C ALA A 549 57.87 -85.05 -19.76
N ALA A 550 58.22 -85.86 -18.76
CA ALA A 550 57.66 -85.77 -17.41
C ALA A 550 58.17 -84.54 -16.61
N LYS A 551 59.25 -83.88 -17.05
CA LYS A 551 59.83 -82.71 -16.39
C LYS A 551 59.32 -81.36 -16.92
N THR A 552 58.54 -81.33 -18.01
CA THR A 552 58.12 -80.09 -18.70
C THR A 552 56.61 -79.85 -18.77
N SER A 553 55.78 -80.63 -18.06
CA SER A 553 54.32 -80.47 -18.03
C SER A 553 53.76 -79.74 -16.81
N SER A 554 54.55 -78.98 -16.05
CA SER A 554 54.02 -78.17 -14.93
C SER A 554 54.82 -76.88 -14.73
N GLN A 555 54.37 -75.82 -15.38
CA GLN A 555 54.73 -74.45 -15.07
C GLN A 555 53.47 -73.59 -15.21
N THR A 556 52.79 -73.28 -14.10
CA THR A 556 52.14 -71.97 -13.90
C THR A 556 51.95 -71.69 -12.40
N ASN A 557 52.46 -70.51 -12.02
CA ASN A 557 52.15 -69.70 -10.85
C ASN A 557 52.57 -70.21 -9.47
N GLY A 558 53.71 -69.68 -9.02
CA GLY A 558 54.10 -69.69 -7.62
C GLY A 558 53.19 -68.79 -6.77
N VAL A 559 53.04 -69.19 -5.51
CA VAL A 559 53.15 -68.39 -4.29
C VAL A 559 53.25 -69.41 -3.14
N SER A 560 54.29 -69.24 -2.31
CA SER A 560 54.57 -69.81 -0.98
C SER A 560 53.73 -71.02 -0.52
N GLY A 561 54.29 -72.19 -0.27
CA GLY A 561 55.27 -72.43 0.79
C GLY A 561 54.67 -73.43 1.81
N THR A 562 55.54 -74.27 2.39
CA THR A 562 55.31 -75.24 3.49
C THR A 562 54.68 -76.61 3.16
N SER A 563 55.58 -77.60 3.08
CA SER A 563 55.58 -78.91 3.77
C SER A 563 54.28 -79.71 3.95
N SER A 564 54.28 -80.96 3.45
CA SER A 564 53.82 -82.20 4.13
C SER A 564 53.13 -83.16 3.16
N GLY A 565 53.92 -83.93 2.41
CA GLY A 565 53.46 -84.95 1.46
C GLY A 565 53.24 -86.34 2.05
N ASP A 566 53.37 -86.52 3.38
CA ASP A 566 53.30 -87.83 4.04
C ASP A 566 51.93 -88.15 4.68
N ALA A 567 51.01 -87.19 4.72
CA ALA A 567 49.69 -87.38 5.33
C ALA A 567 48.65 -88.02 4.38
N ALA A 568 48.81 -87.87 3.06
CA ALA A 568 47.88 -88.42 2.07
C ALA A 568 48.03 -89.95 1.89
N TYR A 569 49.24 -90.48 2.11
CA TYR A 569 49.52 -91.92 2.01
C TYR A 569 48.86 -92.72 3.14
N TRP A 570 48.86 -92.21 4.37
CA TRP A 570 48.20 -92.86 5.50
C TRP A 570 46.67 -92.76 5.44
N LYS A 571 46.12 -91.69 4.86
CA LYS A 571 44.68 -91.52 4.68
C LYS A 571 44.08 -92.55 3.72
N ALA A 572 44.73 -92.81 2.58
CA ALA A 572 44.29 -93.82 1.63
C ALA A 572 44.36 -95.26 2.20
N LYS A 573 45.31 -95.53 3.10
CA LYS A 573 45.45 -96.85 3.74
C LYS A 573 44.42 -97.08 4.87
N TYR A 574 44.00 -96.02 5.57
CA TYR A 574 42.94 -96.10 6.58
C TYR A 574 41.55 -96.22 5.93
N GLU A 575 41.29 -95.52 4.83
CA GLU A 575 40.02 -95.64 4.08
C GLU A 575 39.87 -97.03 3.42
N ALA A 576 40.97 -97.67 3.00
CA ALA A 576 40.94 -99.04 2.48
C ALA A 576 40.70 -100.13 3.55
N LEU A 577 40.97 -99.84 4.84
CA LEU A 577 40.76 -100.79 5.94
C LEU A 577 39.35 -100.70 6.55
N VAL A 578 38.69 -99.54 6.44
CA VAL A 578 37.34 -99.30 6.97
C VAL A 578 36.24 -99.80 6.04
N ALA A 579 36.52 -100.03 4.75
CA ALA A 579 35.55 -100.59 3.80
C ALA A 579 35.53 -102.14 3.72
N GLN A 580 36.38 -102.84 4.50
CA GLN A 580 36.37 -104.32 4.61
C GLN A 580 35.68 -104.83 5.90
N TYR A 581 34.92 -103.97 6.56
CA TYR A 581 33.84 -104.28 7.51
C TYR A 581 32.58 -103.54 7.06
#